data_AF-A0A2E7NC31-F1
#
_entry.id   AF-A0A2E7NC31-F1
#
_cell.length_a   1.000
_cell.length_b   1.000
_cell.length_c   1.000
_cell.angle_alpha   90.00
_cell.angle_beta   90.00
_cell.angle_gamma   90.00
#
_symmetry.space_group_name_H-M   'P 1'
#
loop_
_entity.id
_entity.type
_entity.pdbx_description
1 polymer ?
#
loop_
_entity_poly.entity_id
_entity_poly.type
_entity_poly.pdbx_seq_one_letter_code
_entity_poly.pdbx_strand_id
1 'polypeptide(L)'
;MHIASLFLDALLRVAAESAPYLFLGIAAAALLRAFIPEQQIYRLLGKSSFRSVFLASAIGVPLPLCSCSVIPGAMALRQSGASSAATTSFLISTPE
;
A
#
# COMPACT_ATOMS: atom_id res chain seq x y z
N MET A 1 16.00 -34.79 1.42
CA MET A 1 14.73 -34.56 2.14
C MET A 1 14.85 -33.49 3.24
N HIS A 2 15.95 -33.40 3.99
CA HIS A 2 16.14 -32.42 5.08
C HIS A 2 16.20 -30.94 4.65
N ILE A 3 16.66 -30.65 3.43
CA ILE A 3 16.73 -29.28 2.88
C ILE A 3 15.34 -28.76 2.49
N ALA A 4 14.45 -29.63 2.01
CA ALA A 4 13.11 -29.24 1.59
C ALA A 4 12.22 -28.87 2.78
N SER A 5 12.33 -29.59 3.90
CA SER A 5 11.63 -29.25 5.14
C SER A 5 12.15 -27.95 5.75
N LEU A 6 13.48 -27.76 5.82
CA LEU A 6 14.07 -26.50 6.30
C LEU A 6 13.64 -25.28 5.48
N PHE A 7 13.56 -25.44 4.16
CA PHE A 7 13.08 -24.38 3.28
C PHE A 7 11.60 -24.05 3.52
N LEU A 8 10.76 -25.06 3.71
CA LEU A 8 9.34 -24.88 3.99
C LEU A 8 9.10 -24.22 5.36
N ASP A 9 9.86 -24.62 6.39
CA ASP A 9 9.82 -24.02 7.73
C ASP A 9 10.26 -22.54 7.71
N ALA A 10 11.32 -22.23 6.93
CA ALA A 10 11.78 -20.85 6.76
C ALA A 10 10.73 -19.97 6.07
N LEU A 11 10.09 -20.49 5.00
CA LEU A 11 8.99 -19.80 4.31
C LEU A 11 7.79 -19.55 5.23
N LEU A 12 7.37 -20.57 5.99
CA LEU A 12 6.24 -20.46 6.92
C LEU A 12 6.52 -19.47 8.06
N ARG A 13 7.76 -19.43 8.58
CA ARG A 13 8.17 -18.44 9.58
C ARG A 13 8.09 -17.02 9.05
N VAL A 14 8.70 -16.75 7.89
CA VAL A 14 8.68 -15.40 7.29
C VAL A 14 7.26 -14.97 6.95
N ALA A 15 6.44 -15.86 6.39
CA ALA A 15 5.03 -15.57 6.10
C ALA A 15 4.24 -15.27 7.38
N ALA A 16 4.43 -16.03 8.45
CA ALA A 16 3.75 -15.82 9.72
C ALA A 16 4.17 -14.51 10.42
N GLU A 17 5.45 -14.14 10.35
CA GLU A 17 5.96 -12.87 10.86
C GLU A 17 5.46 -11.66 10.05
N SER A 18 5.28 -11.82 8.74
CA SER A 18 4.84 -10.73 7.83
C SER A 18 3.31 -10.54 7.81
N ALA A 19 2.55 -11.60 8.09
CA ALA A 19 1.09 -11.62 8.10
C ALA A 19 0.43 -10.49 8.91
N PRO A 20 0.85 -10.19 10.17
CA PRO A 20 0.23 -9.11 10.95
C PRO A 20 0.44 -7.73 10.29
N TYR A 21 1.60 -7.47 9.71
CA TYR A 21 1.88 -6.21 9.00
C TYR A 21 1.04 -6.09 7.73
N LEU A 22 0.85 -7.19 7.00
CA LEU A 22 -0.01 -7.21 5.82
C LEU A 22 -1.48 -6.91 6.21
N PHE A 23 -1.95 -7.51 7.30
CA PHE A 23 -3.28 -7.25 7.84
C PHE A 23 -3.46 -5.79 8.26
N LEU A 24 -2.44 -5.21 8.90
CA LEU A 24 -2.45 -3.83 9.35
C LEU A 24 -2.44 -2.85 8.16
N GLY A 25 -1.66 -3.14 7.12
CA GLY A 25 -1.65 -2.38 5.87
C GLY A 25 -2.98 -2.45 5.12
N ILE A 26 -3.58 -3.64 5.02
CA ILE A 26 -4.91 -3.82 4.42
C ILE A 26 -5.99 -3.13 5.25
N ALA A 27 -5.93 -3.21 6.58
CA ALA A 27 -6.86 -2.55 7.47
C ALA A 27 -6.76 -1.03 7.37
N ALA A 28 -5.54 -0.48 7.34
CA ALA A 28 -5.31 0.95 7.14
C ALA A 28 -5.80 1.42 5.77
N ALA A 29 -5.51 0.65 4.70
CA ALA A 29 -6.02 0.93 3.36
C ALA A 29 -7.54 0.86 3.29
N ALA A 30 -8.17 -0.11 3.96
CA ALA A 30 -9.62 -0.24 4.06
C ALA A 30 -10.24 0.92 4.85
N LEU A 31 -9.60 1.37 5.93
CA LEU A 31 -10.04 2.52 6.71
C LEU A 31 -9.94 3.82 5.90
N LEU A 32 -8.86 4.00 5.16
CA LEU A 32 -8.69 5.12 4.23
C LEU A 32 -9.77 5.12 3.15
N ARG A 33 -10.12 3.95 2.61
CA ARG A 33 -11.19 3.79 1.61
C ARG A 33 -12.59 3.99 2.22
N ALA A 34 -12.77 3.67 3.50
CA ALA A 34 -13.99 3.94 4.25
C ALA A 34 -14.15 5.43 4.59
N PHE A 35 -13.05 6.13 4.88
CA PHE A 35 -13.04 7.57 5.15
C PHE A 35 -13.11 8.42 3.87
N ILE A 36 -12.50 7.96 2.77
CA ILE A 36 -12.40 8.68 1.50
C ILE A 36 -13.14 7.88 0.41
N PRO A 37 -14.34 8.30 -0.02
CA PRO A 37 -15.10 7.58 -1.04
C PRO A 37 -14.35 7.55 -2.39
N GLU A 38 -14.47 6.44 -3.11
CA GLU A 38 -13.72 6.24 -4.37
C GLU A 38 -13.97 7.33 -5.43
N GLN A 39 -15.16 7.94 -5.43
CA GLN A 39 -15.45 9.09 -6.30
C GLN A 39 -14.63 10.33 -5.98
N GLN A 40 -14.25 10.54 -4.72
CA GLN A 40 -13.31 11.60 -4.33
C GLN A 40 -11.88 11.23 -4.69
N ILE A 41 -11.48 9.97 -4.52
CA ILE A 41 -10.16 9.50 -4.97
C ILE A 41 -10.02 9.68 -6.49
N TYR A 42 -11.03 9.31 -7.28
CA TYR A 42 -11.02 9.52 -8.72
C TYR A 42 -10.99 11.02 -9.09
N ARG A 43 -11.78 11.86 -8.41
CA ARG A 43 -11.78 13.32 -8.67
C ARG A 43 -10.47 14.01 -8.27
N LEU A 44 -9.86 13.63 -7.14
CA LEU A 44 -8.67 14.28 -6.60
C LEU A 44 -7.36 13.66 -7.11
N LEU A 45 -7.29 12.33 -7.22
CA LEU A 45 -6.11 11.56 -7.61
C LEU A 45 -6.15 11.00 -9.04
N GLY A 46 -7.32 10.94 -9.69
CA GLY A 46 -7.46 10.37 -11.04
C GLY A 46 -6.89 11.23 -12.16
N LYS A 47 -6.76 12.55 -11.95
CA LYS A 47 -6.02 13.42 -12.88
C LYS A 47 -4.54 13.42 -12.53
N SER A 48 -3.66 13.25 -13.52
CA SER A 48 -2.22 13.44 -13.37
C SER A 48 -1.90 14.93 -13.23
N SER A 49 -1.99 15.46 -12.01
CA SER A 49 -1.77 16.87 -11.69
C SER A 49 -0.83 16.97 -10.50
N PHE A 50 -0.12 18.09 -10.37
CA PHE A 50 0.75 18.34 -9.22
C PHE A 50 0.01 18.19 -7.88
N ARG A 51 -1.30 18.50 -7.86
CA ARG A 51 -2.15 18.30 -6.68
C ARG A 51 -2.34 16.83 -6.32
N SER A 52 -2.50 15.92 -7.29
CA SER A 52 -2.71 14.50 -7.00
C SER A 52 -1.43 13.84 -6.47
N VAL A 53 -0.27 14.26 -6.98
CA VAL A 53 1.05 13.88 -6.46
C VAL A 53 1.21 14.34 -5.01
N PHE A 54 0.96 15.62 -4.73
CA PHE A 54 1.13 16.18 -3.38
C PHE A 54 0.19 15.52 -2.36
N LEU A 55 -1.07 15.28 -2.74
CA LEU A 55 -2.04 14.60 -1.87
C LEU A 55 -1.65 13.14 -1.61
N ALA A 56 -1.19 12.43 -2.64
CA ALA A 56 -0.74 11.04 -2.50
C ALA A 56 0.49 10.94 -1.59
N SER A 57 1.46 11.86 -1.74
CA SER A 57 2.60 11.94 -0.83
C SER A 57 2.20 12.31 0.60
N ALA A 58 1.33 13.30 0.78
CA ALA A 58 0.85 13.69 2.11
C ALA A 58 0.14 12.56 2.86
N ILE A 59 -0.53 11.66 2.11
CA ILE A 59 -1.11 10.44 2.68
C ILE A 59 -0.02 9.39 2.93
N GLY A 60 0.99 9.24 2.06
CA GLY A 60 2.09 8.27 2.23
C GLY A 60 3.03 8.57 3.41
N VAL A 61 3.36 9.84 3.66
CA VAL A 61 4.31 10.24 4.72
C VAL A 61 3.97 9.71 6.13
N PRO A 62 2.72 9.82 6.63
CA PRO A 62 2.38 9.34 7.97
C PRO A 62 2.17 7.83 8.07
N LEU A 63 2.23 7.08 6.96
CA LEU A 63 2.01 5.63 6.95
C LEU A 63 3.36 4.88 7.04
N PRO A 64 3.71 4.28 8.20
CA PRO A 64 4.89 3.44 8.33
C PRO A 64 4.60 2.06 7.75
N LEU A 65 4.57 1.98 6.42
CA LEU A 65 4.38 0.73 5.70
C LEU A 65 5.76 0.17 5.36
N CYS A 66 5.97 -1.09 5.68
CA CYS A 66 7.08 -1.84 5.10
C CYS A 66 6.70 -2.31 3.67
N SER A 67 7.69 -2.67 2.87
CA SER A 67 7.53 -2.96 1.43
C SER A 67 6.46 -4.04 1.16
N CYS A 68 6.24 -4.93 2.12
CA CYS A 68 5.20 -5.96 2.07
C CYS A 68 3.77 -5.40 2.08
N SER A 69 3.57 -4.21 2.65
CA SER A 69 2.28 -3.55 2.88
C SER A 69 2.04 -2.33 1.98
N VAL A 70 3.11 -1.67 1.52
CA VAL A 70 3.01 -0.52 0.60
C VAL A 70 2.53 -0.92 -0.80
N ILE A 71 2.93 -2.10 -1.28
CA ILE A 71 2.57 -2.59 -2.63
C ILE A 71 1.06 -2.86 -2.73
N PRO A 72 0.41 -3.61 -1.81
CA PRO A 72 -1.04 -3.76 -1.80
C PRO A 72 -1.78 -2.44 -1.67
N GLY A 73 -1.28 -1.51 -0.84
CA GLY A 73 -1.86 -0.18 -0.66
C GLY A 73 -1.85 0.63 -1.97
N ALA A 74 -0.71 0.65 -2.66
CA ALA A 74 -0.56 1.30 -3.96
C ALA A 74 -1.46 0.65 -5.03
N MET A 75 -1.56 -0.69 -5.04
CA MET A 75 -2.48 -1.40 -5.93
C MET A 75 -3.95 -1.05 -5.65
N ALA A 76 -4.36 -0.99 -4.38
CA ALA A 76 -5.71 -0.60 -4.00
C ALA A 76 -6.02 0.84 -4.45
N LEU A 77 -5.08 1.77 -4.24
CA LEU A 77 -5.22 3.17 -4.67
C LEU A 77 -5.39 3.30 -6.19
N ARG A 78 -4.64 2.50 -6.95
CA ARG A 78 -4.74 2.42 -8.40
C ARG A 78 -6.05 1.79 -8.86
N GLN A 79 -6.56 0.77 -8.17
CA GLN A 79 -7.86 0.17 -8.45
C GLN A 79 -9.01 1.15 -8.17
N SER A 80 -8.89 2.01 -7.16
CA SER A 80 -9.84 3.11 -6.88
C SER A 80 -9.72 4.29 -7.84
N GLY A 81 -8.93 4.19 -8.91
CA GLY A 81 -8.87 5.16 -10.00
C GLY A 81 -7.83 6.28 -9.84
N ALA A 82 -6.84 6.11 -8.95
CA ALA A 82 -5.71 7.03 -8.88
C ALA A 82 -4.83 6.94 -10.13
N SER A 83 -4.30 8.09 -10.57
CA SER A 83 -3.37 8.14 -11.70
C SER A 83 -2.05 7.43 -11.39
N SER A 84 -1.34 6.99 -12.43
CA SER A 84 -0.01 6.41 -12.29
C SER A 84 0.93 7.32 -11.51
N ALA A 85 0.92 8.63 -11.77
CA ALA A 85 1.77 9.60 -11.08
C ALA A 85 1.48 9.69 -9.57
N ALA A 86 0.20 9.66 -9.18
CA ALA A 86 -0.20 9.65 -7.77
C ALA A 86 0.22 8.35 -7.07
N THR A 87 0.06 7.21 -7.76
CA THR A 87 0.44 5.89 -7.23
C THR A 87 1.96 5.81 -6.98
N THR A 88 2.78 6.26 -7.94
CA THR A 88 4.24 6.25 -7.76
C THR A 88 4.70 7.25 -6.71
N SER A 89 4.02 8.39 -6.57
CA SER A 89 4.36 9.39 -5.54
C SER A 89 4.02 8.91 -4.15
N PHE A 90 2.94 8.15 -3.98
CA PHE A 90 2.65 7.44 -2.72
C PHE A 90 3.77 6.44 -2.41
N LEU A 91 4.16 5.60 -3.36
CA LEU A 91 5.26 4.63 -3.19
C LEU A 91 6.58 5.30 -2.79
N ILE A 92 6.95 6.42 -3.41
CA ILE A 92 8.21 7.13 -3.15
C ILE A 92 8.18 7.88 -1.81
N SER A 93 7.00 8.37 -1.42
CA SER A 93 6.85 9.22 -0.25
C SER A 93 6.60 8.45 1.04
N THR A 94 6.33 7.15 0.95
CA THR A 94 6.15 6.29 2.11
C THR A 94 7.53 6.03 2.73
N PRO A 95 7.79 6.50 3.97
CA PRO A 95 9.06 6.23 4.63
C PRO A 95 9.07 4.78 5.10
N GLU A 96 9.76 3.94 4.32
CA GLU A 96 10.09 2.55 4.65
C GLU A 96 11.11 2.46 5.79
#